data_AF-A5BYG7-F1
#
_entry.id   AF-A5BYG7-F1
#
_cell.length_a   1.000
_cell.length_b   1.000
_cell.length_c   1.000
_cell.angle_alpha   90.00
_cell.angle_beta   90.00
_cell.angle_gamma   90.00
#
_symmetry.space_group_name_H-M   'P 1'
#
loop_
_entity.id
_entity.type
_entity.pdbx_description
1 polymer ?
#
loop_
_entity_poly.entity_id
_entity_poly.type
_entity_poly.pdbx_seq_one_letter_code
_entity_poly.pdbx_strand_id
1 'polypeptide(L)' 'MEEIGFYGHPMAFLAPSVYGQPQGLMIHFQSYINKMTFILSVDEEIIPDPNRLCDDLEESLKFIKDVVIARGLV' A
#
# COMPACT_ATOMS: atom_id res chain seq x y z
N MET A 1 15.67 -13.87 -5.58
CA MET A 1 14.24 -13.62 -5.86
C MET A 1 14.23 -12.67 -7.03
N GLU A 2 13.72 -13.13 -8.18
CA GLU A 2 13.90 -12.51 -9.49
C GLU A 2 13.22 -11.12 -9.55
N GLU A 3 13.96 -10.09 -9.98
CA GLU A 3 13.37 -8.83 -10.44
C GLU A 3 12.55 -9.14 -11.69
N ILE A 4 11.25 -9.25 -11.53
CA ILE A 4 10.36 -9.48 -12.66
C ILE A 4 10.43 -8.25 -13.56
N GLY A 5 10.74 -8.47 -14.84
CA GLY A 5 10.85 -7.39 -15.81
C GLY A 5 9.52 -7.02 -16.46
N PHE A 6 9.34 -5.74 -16.79
CA PHE A 6 8.23 -5.28 -17.63
C PHE A 6 8.68 -5.34 -19.10
N TYR A 7 8.06 -6.21 -19.89
CA TYR A 7 8.46 -6.46 -21.28
C TYR A 7 9.96 -6.79 -21.46
N GLY A 8 10.56 -7.51 -20.50
CA GLY A 8 11.98 -7.89 -20.54
C GLY A 8 12.94 -6.85 -19.94
N HIS A 9 12.44 -5.72 -19.41
CA HIS A 9 13.26 -4.73 -18.71
C HIS A 9 13.20 -4.93 -17.19
N PRO A 10 14.35 -5.04 -16.48
CA PRO A 10 14.37 -5.12 -15.02
C PRO A 10 13.58 -3.98 -14.38
N MET A 11 12.67 -4.32 -13.47
CA MET A 11 11.89 -3.32 -12.72
C MET A 11 12.44 -3.17 -11.30
N ALA A 12 12.85 -1.95 -10.97
CA ALA A 12 13.25 -1.61 -9.60
C ALA A 12 12.02 -1.40 -8.67
N PHE A 13 10.91 -0.89 -9.21
CA PHE A 13 9.72 -0.53 -8.44
C PHE A 13 8.47 -0.35 -9.34
N LEU A 14 7.28 -0.53 -8.75
CA LEU A 14 5.97 -0.33 -9.38
C LEU A 14 5.10 0.54 -8.47
N ALA A 15 4.71 1.73 -8.94
CA ALA A 15 3.78 2.63 -8.25
C ALA A 15 2.58 2.99 -9.14
N PRO A 16 1.40 2.39 -8.91
CA PRO A 16 0.17 2.78 -9.60
C PRO A 16 -0.45 4.03 -8.97
N SER A 17 -0.47 5.14 -9.70
CA SER A 17 -1.21 6.35 -9.31
C SER A 17 -2.50 6.50 -10.12
N VAL A 18 -3.55 7.03 -9.49
CA VAL A 18 -4.78 7.50 -10.15
C VAL A 18 -5.03 8.90 -9.62
N TYR A 19 -5.58 9.76 -10.47
CA TYR A 19 -5.82 11.18 -10.18
C TYR A 19 -7.24 11.56 -10.62
N GLY A 20 -7.79 12.62 -10.02
CA GLY A 20 -9.07 13.20 -10.44
C GLY A 20 -10.32 12.51 -9.87
N GLN A 21 -10.19 11.77 -8.78
CA GLN A 21 -11.33 11.14 -8.12
C GLN A 21 -12.03 12.16 -7.19
N PRO A 22 -13.36 12.30 -7.22
CA PRO A 22 -14.10 13.28 -6.40
C PRO A 22 -14.28 12.83 -4.93
N GLN A 23 -13.29 12.12 -4.37
CA GLN A 23 -13.35 11.47 -3.07
C GLN A 23 -12.38 12.15 -2.10
N GLY A 24 -12.79 12.37 -0.85
CA GLY A 24 -11.94 12.96 0.19
C GLY A 24 -10.84 12.01 0.74
N LEU A 25 -10.90 10.73 0.39
CA LEU A 25 -9.90 9.72 0.73
C LEU A 25 -9.85 8.67 -0.37
N MET A 26 -8.64 8.40 -0.86
CA MET A 26 -8.34 7.34 -1.82
C MET A 26 -7.10 6.58 -1.32
N ILE A 27 -7.23 5.26 -1.22
CA ILE A 27 -6.14 4.37 -0.82
C ILE A 27 -5.89 3.39 -1.97
N HIS A 28 -4.71 3.44 -2.56
CA HIS A 28 -4.27 2.44 -3.50
C HIS A 28 -3.32 1.46 -2.87
N PHE A 29 -3.48 0.21 -3.26
CA PHE A 29 -2.72 -0.87 -2.72
C PHE A 29 -2.04 -1.69 -3.83
N GLN A 30 -0.73 -1.86 -3.72
CA GLN A 30 0.07 -2.71 -4.60
C GLN A 30 0.89 -3.68 -3.74
N SER A 31 0.49 -4.95 -3.75
CA SER A 31 1.34 -6.04 -3.28
C SER A 31 2.14 -6.57 -4.46
N TYR A 32 3.44 -6.78 -4.25
CA TYR A 32 4.27 -7.44 -5.24
C TYR A 32 5.39 -8.22 -4.58
N ILE A 33 5.44 -9.53 -4.86
CA ILE A 33 6.42 -10.46 -4.29
C ILE A 33 6.33 -10.43 -2.75
N ASN A 34 7.31 -9.82 -2.09
CA ASN A 34 7.44 -9.69 -0.64
C ASN A 34 7.38 -8.23 -0.19
N LYS A 35 7.10 -7.31 -1.13
CA LYS A 35 6.97 -5.88 -0.88
C LYS A 35 5.52 -5.46 -1.05
N MET A 36 5.15 -4.53 -0.21
CA MET A 36 3.82 -4.00 -0.10
C MET A 36 3.94 -2.49 -0.13
N THR A 37 3.26 -1.83 -1.06
CA THR A 37 3.26 -0.37 -1.16
C THR A 37 1.83 0.11 -1.26
N PHE A 38 1.54 1.21 -0.57
CA PHE A 38 0.26 1.89 -0.68
C PHE A 38 0.49 3.37 -0.96
N ILE A 39 -0.48 3.98 -1.65
CA ILE A 39 -0.50 5.40 -1.95
C ILE A 39 -1.78 5.96 -1.37
N LEU A 40 -1.62 7.02 -0.58
CA LEU A 40 -2.71 7.71 0.08
C LEU A 40 -2.90 9.08 -0.58
N SER A 41 -4.12 9.38 -1.01
CA SER A 41 -4.54 10.72 -1.42
C SER A 41 -5.71 11.12 -0.55
N VAL A 42 -5.58 12.25 0.14
CA VAL A 42 -6.62 12.75 1.04
C VAL A 42 -6.89 14.21 0.78
N ASP A 43 -8.10 14.61 1.13
CA ASP A 43 -8.43 16.01 1.39
C ASP A 43 -7.99 16.35 2.82
N GLU A 44 -7.02 17.26 2.96
CA GLU A 44 -6.46 17.67 4.25
C GLU A 44 -7.49 18.41 5.13
N GLU A 45 -8.57 18.95 4.55
CA GLU A 45 -9.67 19.52 5.35
C GLU A 45 -10.48 18.44 6.08
N ILE A 46 -10.50 17.22 5.55
CA ILE A 46 -11.23 16.07 6.10
C ILE A 46 -10.30 15.18 6.93
N ILE A 47 -9.07 14.96 6.47
CA ILE A 47 -8.03 14.15 7.11
C ILE A 47 -6.80 15.03 7.35
N PRO A 48 -6.74 15.71 8.51
CA PRO A 48 -5.72 16.73 8.77
C PRO A 48 -4.32 16.16 9.00
N ASP A 49 -4.20 14.84 9.25
CA ASP A 49 -2.91 14.16 9.39
C ASP A 49 -2.86 12.89 8.51
N PRO A 50 -2.50 13.05 7.22
CA PRO A 50 -2.38 11.92 6.30
C PRO A 50 -1.23 10.98 6.68
N ASN A 51 -0.16 11.49 7.30
CA ASN A 51 1.00 10.69 7.68
C ASN A 51 0.66 9.74 8.82
N ARG A 52 -0.06 10.24 9.83
CA ARG A 52 -0.57 9.38 10.89
C ARG A 52 -1.52 8.30 10.35
N LEU A 53 -2.37 8.63 9.38
CA LEU A 53 -3.21 7.62 8.74
C LEU A 53 -2.37 6.55 8.02
N CYS A 54 -1.26 6.93 7.37
CA CYS A 54 -0.30 5.98 6.81
C CYS A 54 0.32 5.07 7.87
N ASP A 55 0.76 5.63 9.01
CA ASP A 55 1.35 4.86 10.12
C ASP A 55 0.33 3.88 10.70
N ASP A 56 -0.91 4.35 10.94
CA ASP A 56 -2.02 3.55 11.46
C ASP A 56 -2.37 2.38 10.51
N LEU A 57 -2.35 2.62 9.19
CA LEU A 57 -2.54 1.59 8.16
C LEU A 57 -1.41 0.56 8.18
N GLU A 58 -0.15 1.01 8.27
CA GLU A 58 1.01 0.11 8.34
C GLU A 58 0.95 -0.79 9.57
N GLU A 59 0.67 -0.24 10.74
CA GLU A 59 0.53 -0.99 11.99
C GLU A 59 -0.62 -2.00 11.91
N SER A 60 -1.77 -1.58 11.40
CA SER A 60 -2.95 -2.45 11.24
C SER A 60 -2.65 -3.65 10.34
N LEU A 61 -1.96 -3.43 9.22
CA LEU A 61 -1.60 -4.48 8.27
C LEU A 61 -0.56 -5.45 8.84
N LYS A 62 0.43 -4.94 9.59
CA LYS A 62 1.38 -5.77 10.34
C LYS A 62 0.66 -6.64 11.35
N PHE A 63 -0.24 -6.06 12.13
CA PHE A 63 -1.02 -6.78 13.12
C PHE A 63 -1.87 -7.89 12.49
N ILE A 64 -2.59 -7.59 11.39
CA ILE A 64 -3.37 -8.58 10.65
C ILE A 64 -2.47 -9.72 10.17
N LYS A 65 -1.32 -9.39 9.58
CA LYS A 65 -0.35 -10.39 9.10
C LYS A 65 0.11 -11.30 10.24
N ASP A 66 0.50 -10.74 11.38
CA ASP A 66 1.01 -11.51 12.52
C ASP A 66 -0.06 -12.45 13.08
N VAL A 67 -1.31 -11.98 13.16
CA VAL A 67 -2.45 -12.81 13.61
C VAL A 67 -2.73 -13.96 12.64
N VAL A 68 -2.69 -13.71 11.32
CA VAL A 68 -2.92 -14.74 10.30
C VAL A 68 -1.80 -15.80 10.35
N ILE A 69 -0.55 -15.38 10.53
CA ILE A 69 0.60 -16.29 10.69
C ILE A 69 0.46 -17.11 11.98
N ALA A 70 0.15 -16.48 13.12
CA ALA A 70 -0.02 -17.17 14.39
C ALA A 70 -1.14 -18.22 14.36
N ARG A 71 -2.15 -18.02 13.50
CA ARG A 71 -3.26 -18.96 13.27
C ARG A 71 -2.94 -20.06 12.25
N GLY A 72 -1.77 -20.01 11.58
CA GLY A 72 -1.39 -20.97 10.54
C GLY A 72 -2.27 -20.91 9.30
N LEU A 73 -2.80 -19.73 8.96
CA LEU A 73 -3.69 -19.53 7.82
C LEU A 73 -2.95 -19.20 6.51
N VAL A 74 -1.62 -19.06 6.56
CA VAL A 74 -0.69 -18.83 5.45
C VAL A 74 0.62 -19.56 5.70
#